data_AF-A0A2T2U1Y6-F1
#
_entry.id   AF-A0A2T2U1Y6-F1
#
_cell.length_a   1.000
_cell.length_b   1.000
_cell.length_c   1.000
_cell.angle_alpha   90.00
_cell.angle_beta   90.00
_cell.angle_gamma   90.00
#
_symmetry.space_group_name_H-M   'P 1'
#
loop_
_entity.id
_entity.type
_entity.pdbx_description
1 polymer ?
#
loop_
_entity_poly.entity_id
_entity_poly.type
_entity_poly.pdbx_seq_one_letter_code
_entity_poly.pdbx_strand_id
1 'polypeptide(L)'
;PLRSSYAASKHALHGWFDSLRAEAHDDGIGVTLACPGFVKTNVVSNALYPDGTPLGEEAGEKGIPPRQCATAIADAIEQGTPEFTVGGWETMAAHLKRFLPGLFRRMIRQYWGA
;
A
#
# COMPACT_ATOMS: atom_id res chain seq x y z
N PRO A 1 13.03 -1.09 1.81
CA PRO A 1 14.28 -1.87 1.56
C PRO A 1 13.95 -3.36 1.46
N LEU A 2 14.78 -4.20 0.82
CA LEU A 2 14.63 -5.67 0.74
C LEU A 2 13.40 -6.24 -0.03
N ARG A 3 12.58 -5.38 -0.66
CA ARG A 3 11.40 -5.77 -1.45
C ARG A 3 11.26 -4.91 -2.73
N SER A 4 12.36 -4.72 -3.46
CA SER A 4 12.42 -3.79 -4.61
C SER A 4 11.50 -4.21 -5.75
N SER A 5 11.45 -5.50 -6.09
CA SER A 5 10.54 -6.04 -7.11
C SER A 5 9.08 -5.80 -6.75
N TYR A 6 8.69 -6.15 -5.52
CA TYR A 6 7.34 -5.88 -4.99
C TYR A 6 7.00 -4.38 -5.08
N ALA A 7 7.91 -3.51 -4.65
CA ALA A 7 7.71 -2.07 -4.69
C ALA A 7 7.56 -1.54 -6.14
N ALA A 8 8.36 -2.04 -7.08
CA ALA A 8 8.27 -1.68 -8.49
C ALA A 8 6.92 -2.11 -9.08
N SER A 9 6.51 -3.37 -8.85
CA SER A 9 5.22 -3.89 -9.33
C SER A 9 4.03 -3.11 -8.76
N LYS A 10 4.04 -2.80 -7.45
CA LYS A 10 2.97 -1.99 -6.83
C LYS A 10 2.97 -0.54 -7.33
N HIS A 11 4.13 0.03 -7.64
CA HIS A 11 4.19 1.36 -8.21
C HIS A 11 3.66 1.41 -9.66
N ALA A 12 3.95 0.39 -10.46
CA ALA A 12 3.45 0.29 -11.85
C ALA A 12 1.92 0.34 -11.93
N LEU A 13 1.22 -0.17 -10.92
CA LEU A 13 -0.24 -0.10 -10.84
C LEU A 13 -0.76 1.34 -10.87
N HIS A 14 -0.07 2.31 -10.27
CA HIS A 14 -0.52 3.71 -10.28
C HIS A 14 -0.63 4.24 -11.72
N GLY A 15 0.44 4.13 -12.51
CA GLY A 15 0.43 4.62 -13.89
C GLY A 15 -0.57 3.87 -14.78
N TRP A 16 -0.70 2.55 -14.57
CA TRP A 16 -1.64 1.74 -15.34
C TRP A 16 -3.10 2.11 -15.04
N PHE A 17 -3.48 2.19 -13.77
CA PHE A 17 -4.86 2.54 -13.38
C PHE A 17 -5.19 4.02 -13.65
N ASP A 18 -4.21 4.92 -13.65
CA ASP A 18 -4.42 6.31 -14.08
C ASP A 18 -4.78 6.39 -15.56
N SER A 19 -4.11 5.61 -16.40
CA SER A 19 -4.42 5.53 -17.83
C SER A 19 -5.80 4.89 -18.06
N LEU A 20 -6.05 3.73 -17.43
CA LEU A 20 -7.32 3.03 -17.55
C LEU A 20 -8.52 3.90 -17.12
N ARG A 21 -8.38 4.68 -16.06
CA ARG A 21 -9.45 5.57 -15.60
C ARG A 21 -9.80 6.63 -16.62
N ALA A 22 -8.81 7.17 -17.33
CA ALA A 22 -9.03 8.15 -18.39
C ALA A 22 -9.69 7.50 -19.62
N GLU A 23 -9.24 6.30 -19.98
CA GLU A 23 -9.79 5.54 -21.11
C GLU A 23 -11.26 5.13 -20.88
N ALA A 24 -11.60 4.72 -19.66
CA ALA A 24 -12.94 4.20 -19.33
C ALA A 24 -13.94 5.28 -18.85
N HIS A 25 -13.53 6.55 -18.83
CA HIS A 25 -14.34 7.67 -18.33
C HIS A 25 -15.66 7.80 -19.10
N ASP A 26 -15.59 7.77 -20.44
CA ASP A 26 -16.75 7.98 -21.31
C ASP A 26 -17.71 6.79 -21.33
N ASP A 27 -17.24 5.62 -20.91
CA ASP A 27 -18.06 4.41 -20.70
C ASP A 27 -18.79 4.42 -19.34
N GLY A 28 -18.57 5.45 -18.51
CA GLY A 28 -19.16 5.56 -17.18
C GLY A 28 -18.60 4.57 -16.15
N ILE A 29 -17.40 4.03 -16.39
CA ILE A 29 -16.77 3.04 -15.51
C ILE A 29 -15.83 3.74 -14.51
N GLY A 30 -16.14 3.63 -13.23
CA GLY A 30 -15.28 4.12 -12.14
C GLY A 30 -14.09 3.21 -11.88
N VAL A 31 -12.91 3.79 -11.64
CA VAL A 31 -11.68 3.07 -11.31
C VAL A 31 -11.07 3.61 -10.02
N THR A 32 -10.99 2.75 -9.00
CA THR A 32 -10.39 3.05 -7.69
C THR A 32 -9.13 2.23 -7.45
N LEU A 33 -8.02 2.91 -7.17
CA LEU A 33 -6.77 2.27 -6.73
C LEU A 33 -6.66 2.30 -5.20
N ALA A 34 -6.83 1.15 -4.57
CA ALA A 34 -6.65 1.00 -3.12
C ALA A 34 -5.19 0.73 -2.75
N CYS A 35 -4.65 1.56 -1.85
CA CYS A 35 -3.29 1.49 -1.33
C CYS A 35 -3.32 1.23 0.18
N PRO A 36 -3.58 -0.01 0.62
CA PRO A 36 -3.60 -0.32 2.05
C PRO A 36 -2.17 -0.31 2.65
N GLY A 37 -2.09 0.12 3.91
CA GLY A 37 -0.95 -0.09 4.79
C GLY A 37 -0.89 -1.53 5.30
N PHE A 38 -0.38 -1.74 6.52
CA PHE A 38 -0.34 -3.08 7.08
C PHE A 38 -1.75 -3.55 7.45
N VAL A 39 -2.13 -4.75 7.02
CA VAL A 39 -3.42 -5.38 7.35
C VAL A 39 -3.16 -6.72 8.02
N LYS A 40 -3.84 -6.98 9.14
CA LYS A 40 -3.75 -8.21 9.95
C LYS A 40 -4.33 -9.43 9.22
N THR A 41 -3.58 -9.92 8.24
CA THR A 41 -3.94 -11.08 7.40
C THR A 41 -2.86 -12.15 7.51
N ASN A 42 -3.25 -13.39 7.23
CA ASN A 42 -2.31 -14.51 7.21
C ASN A 42 -1.23 -14.37 6.12
N VAL A 43 -1.39 -13.46 5.16
CA VAL A 43 -0.36 -13.15 4.14
C VAL A 43 0.92 -12.66 4.78
N VAL A 44 0.83 -11.85 5.84
CA VAL A 44 2.03 -11.34 6.53
C VAL A 44 2.64 -12.42 7.41
N SER A 45 1.82 -13.18 8.14
CA SER A 45 2.28 -14.27 9.01
C SER A 45 2.97 -15.40 8.22
N ASN A 46 2.49 -15.67 7.01
CA ASN A 46 3.04 -16.68 6.10
C ASN A 46 4.12 -16.12 5.16
N ALA A 47 4.47 -14.83 5.25
CA ALA A 47 5.58 -14.30 4.48
C ALA A 47 6.88 -14.99 4.90
N LEU A 48 7.78 -15.26 3.96
CA LEU A 48 9.00 -16.01 4.23
C LEU A 48 10.21 -15.07 4.38
N TYR A 49 11.08 -15.41 5.32
CA TYR A 49 12.47 -14.93 5.35
C TYR A 49 13.26 -15.51 4.17
N PRO A 50 14.46 -14.97 3.85
CA PRO A 50 15.30 -15.49 2.78
C PRO A 50 15.71 -16.97 2.93
N ASP A 51 15.72 -17.48 4.16
CA ASP A 51 15.99 -18.89 4.49
C ASP A 51 14.76 -19.81 4.36
N GLY A 52 13.61 -19.26 3.95
CA GLY A 52 12.37 -20.01 3.76
C GLY A 52 11.55 -20.20 5.03
N THR A 53 11.96 -19.63 6.17
CA THR A 53 11.18 -19.70 7.41
C THR A 53 10.07 -18.65 7.43
N PRO A 54 8.88 -18.93 8.01
CA PRO A 54 7.81 -17.95 8.10
C PRO A 54 8.15 -16.80 9.06
N LEU A 55 7.65 -15.60 8.75
CA LEU A 55 7.82 -14.40 9.57
C LEU A 55 7.13 -14.51 10.95
N GLY A 56 6.08 -15.32 11.05
CA GLY A 56 5.34 -15.55 12.29
C GLY A 56 4.20 -14.54 12.53
N GLU A 57 3.31 -14.86 13.47
CA GLU A 57 2.07 -14.10 13.73
C GLU A 57 2.33 -12.64 14.18
N GLU A 58 3.44 -12.41 14.87
CA GLU A 58 3.84 -11.07 15.37
C GLU A 58 4.08 -10.05 14.24
N ALA A 59 4.46 -10.51 13.03
CA ALA A 59 4.79 -9.63 11.91
C ALA A 59 3.58 -8.82 11.40
N GLY A 60 2.35 -9.27 11.68
CA GLY A 60 1.11 -8.62 11.28
C GLY A 60 0.44 -7.76 12.36
N GLU A 61 0.91 -7.81 13.61
CA GLU A 61 0.17 -7.27 14.77
C GLU A 61 -0.04 -5.76 14.76
N LYS A 62 0.79 -5.02 14.03
CA LYS A 62 0.67 -3.57 13.90
C LYS A 62 -0.30 -3.14 12.79
N GLY A 63 -0.82 -4.08 12.01
CA GLY A 63 -1.77 -3.79 10.94
C GLY A 63 -3.18 -3.47 11.43
N ILE A 64 -3.96 -2.83 10.57
CA ILE A 64 -5.39 -2.63 10.80
C ILE A 64 -6.17 -3.95 10.66
N PRO A 65 -7.34 -4.09 11.30
CA PRO A 65 -8.24 -5.24 11.10
C PRO A 65 -8.67 -5.39 9.62
N PRO A 66 -8.75 -6.62 9.08
CA PRO A 66 -9.17 -6.85 7.68
C PRO A 66 -10.56 -6.29 7.36
N ARG A 67 -11.50 -6.40 8.30
CA ARG A 67 -12.86 -5.85 8.14
C ARG A 67 -12.83 -4.34 7.96
N GLN A 68 -12.00 -3.62 8.72
CA GLN A 68 -11.85 -2.17 8.58
C GLN A 68 -11.27 -1.82 7.21
N CYS A 69 -10.25 -2.54 6.75
CA CYS A 69 -9.69 -2.34 5.41
C CYS A 69 -10.74 -2.58 4.31
N ALA A 70 -11.52 -3.67 4.42
CA ALA A 70 -12.52 -4.04 3.44
C ALA A 70 -13.66 -3.01 3.35
N THR A 71 -14.19 -2.57 4.49
CA THR A 71 -15.23 -1.52 4.54
C THR A 71 -14.72 -0.23 3.90
N ALA A 72 -13.51 0.21 4.26
CA ALA A 72 -12.96 1.45 3.71
C ALA A 72 -12.74 1.39 2.19
N ILE A 73 -12.37 0.21 1.65
CA ILE A 73 -12.27 0.00 0.20
C ILE A 73 -13.65 0.07 -0.46
N ALA A 74 -14.67 -0.57 0.13
CA ALA A 74 -16.03 -0.52 -0.39
C ALA A 74 -16.57 0.92 -0.42
N ASP A 75 -16.41 1.66 0.67
CA ASP A 75 -16.83 3.06 0.77
C ASP A 75 -16.13 3.94 -0.28
N ALA A 76 -14.83 3.72 -0.52
CA ALA A 76 -14.07 4.46 -1.53
C ALA A 76 -14.56 4.19 -2.96
N ILE A 77 -14.95 2.94 -3.25
CA ILE A 77 -15.55 2.56 -4.54
C ILE A 77 -16.91 3.24 -4.71
N GLU A 78 -17.78 3.18 -3.71
CA GLU A 78 -19.10 3.82 -3.74
C GLU A 78 -19.03 5.34 -3.93
N GLN A 79 -18.01 5.98 -3.35
CA GLN A 79 -17.77 7.42 -3.48
C GLN A 79 -17.06 7.81 -4.79
N GLY A 80 -16.66 6.84 -5.62
CA GLY A 80 -15.91 7.12 -6.85
C GLY A 80 -14.51 7.70 -6.61
N THR A 81 -13.89 7.36 -5.48
CA THR A 81 -12.57 7.91 -5.11
C THR A 81 -11.49 7.28 -6.01
N PRO A 82 -10.70 8.07 -6.77
CA PRO A 82 -9.77 7.51 -7.77
C PRO A 82 -8.56 6.80 -7.16
N GLU A 83 -8.00 7.33 -6.07
CA GLU A 83 -6.91 6.73 -5.31
C GLU A 83 -7.22 6.88 -3.81
N PHE A 84 -7.14 5.77 -3.08
CA PHE A 84 -7.51 5.71 -1.67
C PHE A 84 -6.44 4.99 -0.86
N THR A 85 -6.08 5.52 0.30
CA THR A 85 -5.08 4.94 1.20
C THR A 85 -5.74 4.65 2.55
N VAL A 86 -5.57 3.42 3.06
CA VAL A 86 -6.13 2.99 4.35
C VAL A 86 -5.08 2.22 5.17
N GLY A 87 -4.88 2.58 6.43
CA GLY A 87 -3.86 1.95 7.26
C GLY A 87 -3.55 2.77 8.49
N GLY A 88 -2.47 2.42 9.18
CA GLY A 88 -1.95 3.18 10.31
C GLY A 88 -1.11 4.38 9.88
N TRP A 89 -0.23 4.83 10.77
CA TRP A 89 0.68 5.96 10.55
C TRP A 89 1.59 5.80 9.32
N GLU A 90 1.80 4.57 8.84
CA GLU A 90 2.59 4.27 7.65
C GLU A 90 2.03 4.92 6.37
N THR A 91 0.72 5.17 6.34
CA THR A 91 0.06 5.89 5.24
C THR A 91 0.55 7.34 5.12
N MET A 92 0.91 7.98 6.25
CA MET A 92 1.52 9.31 6.26
C MET A 92 2.91 9.32 5.60
N ALA A 93 3.63 8.20 5.65
CA ALA A 93 4.94 8.09 4.99
C ALA A 93 4.82 8.12 3.46
N ALA A 94 3.70 7.62 2.90
CA ALA A 94 3.41 7.72 1.47
C ALA A 94 3.19 9.18 1.04
N HIS A 95 2.44 9.95 1.83
CA HIS A 95 2.28 11.38 1.62
C HIS A 95 3.60 12.15 1.83
N LEU A 96 4.41 11.78 2.84
CA LEU A 96 5.71 12.40 3.08
C LEU A 96 6.68 12.21 1.90
N LYS A 97 6.70 11.01 1.29
CA LYS A 97 7.49 10.77 0.08
C LYS A 97 7.05 11.68 -1.06
N ARG A 98 5.74 11.92 -1.21
CA ARG A 98 5.17 12.74 -2.29
C ARG A 98 5.53 14.22 -2.15
N PHE A 99 5.57 14.74 -0.92
CA PHE A 99 5.81 16.18 -0.68
C PHE A 99 7.25 16.52 -0.25
N LEU A 100 7.98 15.59 0.38
CA LEU A 100 9.33 15.82 0.95
C LEU A 100 10.27 14.63 0.63
N PRO A 101 10.58 14.36 -0.65
CA PRO A 101 11.35 13.18 -1.05
C PRO A 101 12.77 13.13 -0.43
N GLY A 102 13.39 14.29 -0.19
CA GLY A 102 14.70 14.39 0.46
C GLY A 102 14.69 13.93 1.92
N LEU A 103 13.66 14.31 2.66
CA LEU A 103 13.48 13.91 4.07
C LEU A 103 13.18 12.42 4.18
N PHE A 104 12.30 11.90 3.31
CA PHE A 104 11.97 10.48 3.23
C PHE A 104 13.21 9.62 2.93
N ARG A 105 14.06 10.06 1.99
CA ARG A 105 15.34 9.38 1.69
C ARG A 105 16.27 9.33 2.90
N ARG A 106 16.31 10.39 3.71
CA ARG A 106 17.13 10.44 4.94
C ARG A 106 16.59 9.53 6.04
N MET A 107 15.27 9.54 6.25
CA MET A 107 14.60 8.67 7.21
C MET A 107 14.80 7.18 6.91
N ILE A 108 14.61 6.75 5.65
CA ILE A 108 14.79 5.34 5.27
C ILE A 108 16.23 4.87 5.51
N ARG A 109 17.23 5.74 5.28
CA ARG A 109 18.64 5.41 5.54
C ARG A 109 18.92 5.24 7.03
N GLN A 110 18.42 6.15 7.87
CA GLN A 110 18.63 6.09 9.32
C GLN A 110 17.87 4.95 10.00
N TYR A 111 16.67 4.61 9.52
CA TYR A 111 15.84 3.55 10.12
C TYR A 111 16.38 2.14 9.86
N TRP A 112 17.15 1.94 8.78
CA TRP A 112 17.70 0.63 8.40
C TRP A 112 19.19 0.46 8.73
N GLY A 113 19.79 1.41 9.48
CA GLY A 113 21.20 1.34 9.88
C GLY A 113 22.14 1.37 8.68
N ALA A 114 22.25 2.53 8.02
CA ALA A 114 23.41 2.87 7.19
C ALA A 114 24.21 3.98 7.86
#